data_AF-A0A6P0SUV7-F1
#
_entry.id   AF-A0A6P0SUV7-F1
#
_cell.length_a   1.000
_cell.length_b   1.000
_cell.length_c   1.000
_cell.angle_alpha   90.00
_cell.angle_beta   90.00
_cell.angle_gamma   90.00
#
_symmetry.space_group_name_H-M   'P 1'
#
loop_
_entity.id
_entity.type
_entity.pdbx_description
1 polymer ?
#
loop_
_entity_poly.entity_id
_entity_poly.type
_entity_poly.pdbx_seq_one_letter_code
_entity_poly.pdbx_strand_id
1 'polypeptide(L)'
;MAKSAKYLLIGSTEAYSGKSATILGIADQLQAKEITIAYCKPLGTFLSSNQGSTIEQDVQFITDILKLPESMVRSPLLFMDAETIEKRLGGQDSTDYRQSLQDYLQSLNSDVVLVEGAATLSAGTLFNLSLPKVAQTINAAVLLVARFHSVLLADTLLFAKQRLGESLVGVLINDIPQEKLSRVKTTLKPFLERQEIPVLGMLPRNNLLRSVSVRELVRQLQANVLCCPDRLDLMVETLTIGAMNVNAALKYLRKGVNMAVVTGGDRP
;
A
#
# COMPACT_ATOMS: atom_id res chain seq x y z
N MET A 1 5.33 26.90 -10.01
CA MET A 1 6.66 26.26 -10.04
C MET A 1 6.67 25.21 -8.94
N ALA A 2 6.89 23.93 -9.26
CA ALA A 2 6.93 22.89 -8.24
C ALA A 2 8.15 23.12 -7.34
N LYS A 3 7.92 23.35 -6.04
CA LYS A 3 9.00 23.38 -5.04
C LYS A 3 9.72 22.03 -5.12
N SER A 4 11.05 22.06 -5.25
CA SER A 4 11.85 20.83 -5.09
C SER A 4 11.65 20.33 -3.66
N ALA A 5 10.99 19.18 -3.51
CA ALA A 5 10.71 18.58 -2.22
C ALA A 5 11.66 17.40 -2.01
N LYS A 6 12.46 17.45 -0.94
CA LYS A 6 13.34 16.34 -0.53
C LYS A 6 12.53 15.07 -0.20
N TYR A 7 11.33 15.24 0.35
CA TYR A 7 10.46 14.13 0.76
C TYR A 7 9.31 13.95 -0.23
N LEU A 8 9.17 12.72 -0.75
CA LEU A 8 7.99 12.27 -1.46
C LEU A 8 7.26 11.28 -0.55
N LEU A 9 6.07 11.67 -0.08
CA LEU A 9 5.19 10.86 0.74
C LEU A 9 4.18 10.13 -0.15
N ILE A 10 4.22 8.80 -0.14
CA ILE A 10 3.32 7.96 -0.92
C ILE A 10 2.18 7.52 0.00
N GLY A 11 1.01 8.12 -0.19
CA GLY A 11 -0.20 7.80 0.59
C GLY A 11 -1.19 6.94 -0.19
N SER A 12 -2.27 6.52 0.49
CA SER A 12 -3.41 5.87 -0.16
C SER A 12 -4.75 6.25 0.45
N THR A 13 -5.81 6.13 -0.35
CA THR A 13 -7.19 6.31 0.11
C THR A 13 -7.69 5.12 0.92
N GLU A 14 -7.13 3.93 0.69
CA GLU A 14 -7.50 2.68 1.33
C GLU A 14 -6.33 1.67 1.37
N ALA A 15 -6.49 0.63 2.18
CA ALA A 15 -5.54 -0.48 2.24
C ALA A 15 -5.45 -1.23 0.91
N TYR A 16 -4.31 -1.87 0.64
CA TYR A 16 -4.10 -2.70 -0.57
C TYR A 16 -4.30 -1.95 -1.90
N SER A 17 -4.03 -0.64 -1.95
CA SER A 17 -4.14 0.16 -3.18
C SER A 17 -2.94 0.03 -4.14
N GLY A 18 -1.85 -0.62 -3.70
CA GLY A 18 -0.61 -0.79 -4.49
C GLY A 18 0.48 0.25 -4.22
N LYS A 19 0.53 0.83 -3.01
CA LYS A 19 1.59 1.77 -2.59
C LYS A 19 3.00 1.20 -2.76
N SER A 20 3.27 0.01 -2.20
CA SER A 20 4.61 -0.58 -2.22
C SER A 20 5.09 -0.87 -3.65
N ALA A 21 4.21 -1.37 -4.53
CA ALA A 21 4.52 -1.53 -5.95
C ALA A 21 4.77 -0.18 -6.65
N THR A 22 4.03 0.86 -6.29
CA THR A 22 4.26 2.22 -6.79
C THR A 22 5.61 2.77 -6.33
N ILE A 23 5.97 2.56 -5.06
CA ILE A 23 7.26 2.95 -4.50
C ILE A 23 8.39 2.25 -5.24
N LEU A 24 8.30 0.94 -5.46
CA LEU A 24 9.30 0.18 -6.23
C LEU A 24 9.45 0.74 -7.65
N GLY A 25 8.34 0.97 -8.36
CA GLY A 25 8.39 1.50 -9.73
C GLY A 25 8.97 2.92 -9.82
N ILE A 26 8.69 3.78 -8.83
CA ILE A 26 9.28 5.13 -8.76
C ILE A 26 10.76 5.04 -8.41
N ALA A 27 11.11 4.25 -7.40
CA ALA A 27 12.47 4.06 -6.93
C ALA A 27 13.39 3.54 -8.04
N ASP A 28 12.95 2.52 -8.79
CA ASP A 28 13.67 1.97 -9.94
C ASP A 28 13.96 3.04 -11.01
N GLN A 29 12.95 3.86 -11.35
CA GLN A 29 13.15 4.96 -12.30
C GLN A 29 14.07 6.07 -11.78
N LEU A 30 14.08 6.35 -10.48
CA LEU A 30 14.98 7.33 -9.88
C LEU A 30 16.43 6.80 -9.86
N GLN A 31 16.63 5.54 -9.48
CA GLN A 31 17.94 4.89 -9.51
C GLN A 31 18.50 4.79 -10.94
N ALA A 32 17.66 4.49 -11.94
CA ALA A 32 18.05 4.50 -13.35
C ALA A 32 18.50 5.87 -13.87
N LYS A 33 18.15 6.96 -13.15
CA LYS A 33 18.59 8.34 -13.41
C LYS A 33 19.72 8.78 -12.48
N GLU A 34 20.34 7.84 -11.77
CA GLU A 34 21.43 8.08 -10.81
C GLU A 34 21.04 9.02 -9.65
N ILE A 35 19.74 9.12 -9.34
CA ILE A 35 19.23 9.88 -8.19
C ILE A 35 19.33 8.98 -6.94
N THR A 36 19.99 9.47 -5.90
CA THR A 36 20.10 8.72 -4.65
C THR A 36 18.78 8.73 -3.89
N ILE A 37 18.36 7.56 -3.41
CA ILE A 37 17.10 7.39 -2.69
C ILE A 37 17.33 6.82 -1.29
N ALA A 38 16.49 7.26 -0.37
CA ALA A 38 16.28 6.63 0.93
C ALA A 38 14.82 6.21 1.05
N TYR A 39 14.57 5.17 1.84
CA TYR A 39 13.23 4.62 2.07
C TYR A 39 12.92 4.56 3.56
N CYS A 40 11.71 4.96 3.94
CA CYS A 40 11.26 4.85 5.31
C CYS A 40 9.75 4.66 5.40
N LYS A 41 9.30 3.95 6.43
CA LYS A 41 7.89 3.72 6.72
C LYS A 41 7.60 4.10 8.17
N PRO A 42 7.21 5.36 8.47
CA PRO A 42 7.12 5.84 9.85
C PRO A 42 6.11 5.08 10.72
N LEU A 43 5.02 4.60 10.10
CA LEU A 43 3.96 3.85 10.78
C LEU A 43 3.95 2.39 10.32
N GLY A 44 4.21 1.48 11.24
CA GLY A 44 4.07 0.05 11.05
C GLY A 44 2.64 -0.38 11.37
N THR A 45 2.09 -1.28 10.55
CA THR A 45 0.78 -1.90 10.81
C THR A 45 0.96 -3.38 11.10
N PHE A 46 0.53 -3.83 12.28
CA PHE A 46 0.42 -5.26 12.57
C PHE A 46 -0.78 -5.83 11.84
N LEU A 47 -0.60 -6.22 10.57
CA LEU A 47 -1.62 -6.94 9.82
C LEU A 47 -1.51 -8.48 9.97
N SER A 48 -0.47 -9.01 10.61
CA SER A 48 -0.43 -10.44 10.97
C SER A 48 0.49 -10.74 12.14
N SER A 49 0.07 -11.73 12.93
CA SER A 49 0.52 -12.14 14.25
C SER A 49 1.87 -12.88 14.27
N ASN A 50 2.96 -12.27 13.80
CA ASN A 50 4.30 -12.80 14.06
C ASN A 50 5.07 -11.83 14.96
N GLN A 51 4.98 -12.08 16.28
CA GLN A 51 5.94 -11.59 17.26
C GLN A 51 7.31 -12.17 16.89
N GLY A 52 8.26 -11.35 16.43
CA GLY A 52 9.66 -11.81 16.33
C GLY A 52 10.58 -11.12 15.33
N SER A 53 10.08 -10.40 14.31
CA SER A 53 10.94 -9.65 13.40
C SER A 53 10.87 -8.15 13.67
N THR A 54 11.98 -7.56 14.10
CA THR A 54 12.14 -6.11 14.35
C THR A 54 11.97 -5.27 13.08
N ILE A 55 12.08 -5.88 11.90
CA ILE A 55 11.86 -5.25 10.60
C ILE A 55 10.54 -5.79 10.01
N GLU A 56 9.66 -4.88 9.62
CA GLU A 56 8.42 -5.20 8.94
C GLU A 56 8.72 -5.85 7.57
N GLN A 57 8.00 -6.92 7.22
CA GLN A 57 8.23 -7.70 5.99
C GLN A 57 8.23 -6.81 4.74
N ASP A 58 7.36 -5.80 4.69
CA ASP A 58 7.30 -4.83 3.59
C ASP A 58 8.58 -4.00 3.47
N VAL A 59 9.17 -3.58 4.59
CA VAL A 59 10.41 -2.79 4.61
C VAL A 59 11.57 -3.65 4.14
N GLN A 60 11.67 -4.88 4.62
CA GLN A 60 12.69 -5.82 4.18
C GLN A 60 12.57 -6.09 2.67
N PHE A 61 11.35 -6.40 2.21
CA PHE A 61 11.07 -6.68 0.80
C PHE A 61 11.47 -5.54 -0.13
N ILE A 62 11.11 -4.29 0.21
CA ILE A 62 11.49 -3.11 -0.58
C ILE A 62 13.01 -2.91 -0.56
N THR A 63 13.64 -3.08 0.60
CA THR A 63 15.10 -2.94 0.76
C THR A 63 15.87 -3.92 -0.11
N ASP A 64 15.45 -5.18 -0.11
CA ASP A 64 16.11 -6.25 -0.86
C ASP A 64 15.99 -6.05 -2.38
N ILE A 65 14.80 -5.67 -2.86
CA ILE A 65 14.56 -5.43 -4.29
C ILE A 65 15.35 -4.22 -4.79
N LEU A 66 15.32 -3.12 -4.05
CA LEU A 66 15.99 -1.87 -4.42
C LEU A 66 17.49 -1.88 -4.09
N LYS A 67 17.97 -2.94 -3.43
CA LYS A 67 19.36 -3.11 -2.97
C LYS A 67 19.86 -1.89 -2.19
N LEU A 68 19.01 -1.34 -1.34
CA LEU A 68 19.36 -0.16 -0.55
C LEU A 68 20.28 -0.55 0.60
N PRO A 69 21.35 0.23 0.87
CA PRO A 69 22.15 0.00 2.06
C PRO A 69 21.32 0.30 3.31
N GLU A 70 21.58 -0.42 4.40
CA GLU A 70 20.84 -0.26 5.67
C GLU A 70 20.82 1.19 6.17
N SER A 71 21.88 1.96 5.92
CA SER A 71 21.96 3.38 6.28
C SER A 71 20.90 4.26 5.59
N MET A 72 20.36 3.83 4.45
CA MET A 72 19.33 4.52 3.66
C MET A 72 17.92 4.00 3.92
N VAL A 73 17.76 3.06 4.85
CA VAL A 73 16.47 2.49 5.23
C VAL A 73 16.16 2.81 6.68
N ARG A 74 14.89 3.07 6.99
CA ARG A 74 14.44 3.21 8.38
C ARG A 74 13.22 2.33 8.66
N SER A 75 13.33 1.52 9.71
CA SER A 75 12.23 0.74 10.27
C SER A 75 11.20 1.62 10.94
N PRO A 76 9.95 1.16 11.12
CA PRO A 76 8.90 1.98 11.69
C PRO A 76 9.24 2.64 13.03
N LEU A 77 8.91 3.92 13.12
CA LEU A 77 9.02 4.71 14.35
C LEU A 77 8.02 4.24 15.39
N LEU A 78 6.82 3.88 14.94
CA LEU A 78 5.71 3.47 15.79
C LEU A 78 4.93 2.33 15.13
N PHE A 79 4.61 1.33 15.93
CA PHE A 79 3.67 0.29 15.55
C PHE A 79 2.31 0.53 16.22
N MET A 80 1.23 0.42 15.46
CA MET A 80 -0.13 0.63 15.99
C MET A 80 -0.75 -0.68 16.52
N ASP A 81 -0.14 -1.28 17.56
CA ASP A 81 -0.75 -2.38 18.30
C ASP A 81 -1.74 -1.90 19.37
N ALA A 82 -2.52 -2.84 19.90
CA ALA A 82 -3.56 -2.56 20.91
C ALA A 82 -2.97 -1.90 22.16
N GLU A 83 -1.82 -2.38 22.65
CA GLU A 83 -1.19 -1.86 23.86
C GLU A 83 -0.75 -0.40 23.68
N THR A 84 -0.13 -0.10 22.54
CA THR A 84 0.33 1.26 22.18
C THR A 84 -0.84 2.22 22.04
N ILE A 85 -1.94 1.77 21.43
CA ILE A 85 -3.17 2.55 21.31
C ILE A 85 -3.78 2.80 22.70
N GLU A 86 -3.88 1.77 23.55
CA GLU A 86 -4.42 1.88 24.90
C GLU A 86 -3.60 2.84 25.77
N LYS A 87 -2.26 2.76 25.73
CA LYS A 87 -1.36 3.69 26.43
C LYS A 87 -1.61 5.14 26.01
N ARG A 88 -1.78 5.39 24.72
CA ARG A 88 -2.04 6.74 24.21
C ARG A 88 -3.42 7.25 24.59
N LEU A 89 -4.45 6.41 24.51
CA LEU A 89 -5.82 6.76 24.93
C LEU A 89 -5.91 6.99 26.44
N GLY A 90 -5.18 6.21 27.23
CA GLY A 90 -5.08 6.36 28.69
C GLY A 90 -4.18 7.49 29.16
N GLY A 91 -3.55 8.24 28.24
CA GLY A 91 -2.65 9.37 28.57
C GLY A 91 -1.29 8.96 29.14
N GLN A 92 -0.94 7.67 29.09
CA GLN A 92 0.35 7.15 29.58
C GLN A 92 1.48 7.42 28.58
N ASP A 93 1.16 7.56 27.30
CA ASP A 93 2.09 7.99 26.26
C ASP A 93 1.89 9.46 25.89
N SER A 94 2.82 10.31 26.33
CA SER A 94 2.85 11.75 26.06
C SER A 94 3.85 12.15 24.96
N THR A 95 4.40 11.19 24.22
CA THR A 95 5.42 11.42 23.19
C THR A 95 4.94 12.40 22.11
N ASP A 96 5.79 13.35 21.71
CA ASP A 96 5.57 14.18 20.53
C ASP A 96 6.15 13.51 19.29
N TYR A 97 5.35 12.64 18.69
CA TYR A 97 5.69 11.92 17.48
C TYR A 97 5.99 12.82 16.27
N ARG A 98 5.62 14.10 16.27
CA ARG A 98 6.02 15.02 15.19
C ARG A 98 7.51 15.34 15.28
N GLN A 99 8.01 15.59 16.49
CA GLN A 99 9.44 15.79 16.71
C GLN A 99 10.19 14.49 16.42
N SER A 100 9.70 13.36 16.93
CA SER A 100 10.30 12.06 16.67
C SER A 100 10.37 11.73 15.17
N LEU A 101 9.36 12.11 14.39
CA LEU A 101 9.38 11.96 12.93
C LEU A 101 10.47 12.82 12.27
N GLN A 102 10.70 14.04 12.74
CA GLN A 102 11.76 14.91 12.19
C GLN A 102 13.15 14.33 12.48
N ASP A 103 13.38 13.91 13.73
CA ASP A 103 14.64 13.31 14.17
C ASP A 103 14.92 11.99 13.41
N TYR A 104 13.87 11.19 13.23
CA TYR A 104 13.87 9.93 12.48
C TYR A 104 14.36 10.10 11.03
N LEU A 105 14.02 11.23 10.38
CA LEU A 105 14.39 11.51 8.99
C LEU A 105 15.70 12.28 8.84
N GLN A 106 16.16 12.98 9.89
CA GLN A 106 17.30 13.90 9.82
C GLN A 106 18.60 13.22 9.37
N SER A 107 18.78 11.95 9.72
CA SER A 107 19.98 11.16 9.39
C SER A 107 19.99 10.57 7.98
N LEU A 108 18.92 10.73 7.19
CA LEU A 108 18.85 10.25 5.82
C LEU A 108 19.45 11.28 4.85
N ASN A 109 20.62 10.93 4.30
CA ASN A 109 21.34 11.74 3.32
C ASN A 109 21.15 11.17 1.90
N SER A 110 20.08 11.58 1.25
CA SER A 110 19.75 11.24 -0.14
C SER A 110 19.11 12.43 -0.85
N ASP A 111 19.11 12.42 -2.19
CA ASP A 111 18.47 13.44 -3.02
C ASP A 111 16.94 13.42 -2.82
N VAL A 112 16.37 12.20 -2.76
CA VAL A 112 14.94 11.97 -2.51
C VAL A 112 14.77 10.96 -1.38
N VAL A 113 13.85 11.26 -0.46
CA VAL A 113 13.42 10.32 0.57
C VAL A 113 11.99 9.90 0.25
N LEU A 114 11.81 8.61 -0.04
CA LEU A 114 10.51 7.98 -0.24
C LEU A 114 9.95 7.60 1.13
N VAL A 115 8.84 8.24 1.51
CA VAL A 115 8.15 7.98 2.77
C VAL A 115 6.89 7.18 2.46
N GLU A 116 6.79 5.94 2.93
CA GLU A 116 5.56 5.17 2.82
C GLU A 116 4.57 5.62 3.90
N GLY A 117 3.44 6.18 3.46
CA GLY A 117 2.34 6.56 4.33
C GLY A 117 1.49 5.36 4.76
N ALA A 118 0.69 5.53 5.80
CA ALA A 118 -0.24 4.52 6.27
C ALA A 118 -1.32 4.15 5.22
N ALA A 119 -2.11 3.12 5.53
CA ALA A 119 -3.12 2.57 4.62
C ALA A 119 -4.22 3.57 4.22
N THR A 120 -4.51 4.59 5.03
CA THR A 120 -5.53 5.61 4.74
C THR A 120 -5.02 6.99 5.09
N LEU A 121 -5.73 8.05 4.66
CA LEU A 121 -5.41 9.42 5.04
C LEU A 121 -5.42 9.66 6.56
N SER A 122 -6.30 8.97 7.29
CA SER A 122 -6.56 9.21 8.72
C SER A 122 -5.80 8.27 9.66
N ALA A 123 -5.30 7.14 9.17
CA ALA A 123 -4.52 6.21 9.99
C ALA A 123 -3.33 6.93 10.65
N GLY A 124 -3.13 6.71 11.95
CA GLY A 124 -2.09 7.41 12.72
C GLY A 124 -2.49 8.79 13.29
N THR A 125 -3.72 9.26 13.10
CA THR A 125 -4.17 10.58 13.62
C THR A 125 -4.00 10.69 15.14
N LEU A 126 -4.26 9.61 15.90
CA LEU A 126 -4.08 9.55 17.36
C LEU A 126 -2.65 9.93 17.80
N PHE A 127 -1.68 9.68 16.93
CA PHE A 127 -0.26 9.92 17.16
C PHE A 127 0.27 11.12 16.38
N ASN A 128 -0.58 11.96 15.76
CA ASN A 128 -0.15 13.03 14.85
C ASN A 128 0.69 12.56 13.64
N LEU A 129 0.54 11.29 13.24
CA LEU A 129 1.25 10.66 12.13
C LEU A 129 0.31 10.33 10.95
N SER A 130 -0.86 10.98 10.86
CA SER A 130 -1.73 10.86 9.70
C SER A 130 -1.11 11.46 8.44
N LEU A 131 -1.56 11.02 7.26
CA LEU A 131 -0.95 11.42 5.99
C LEU A 131 -0.83 12.95 5.83
N PRO A 132 -1.89 13.77 6.09
CA PRO A 132 -1.74 15.23 6.04
C PRO A 132 -0.78 15.78 7.10
N LYS A 133 -0.72 15.16 8.28
CA LYS A 133 0.11 15.63 9.39
C LYS A 133 1.59 15.31 9.18
N VAL A 134 1.90 14.14 8.63
CA VAL A 134 3.25 13.78 8.18
C VAL A 134 3.69 14.73 7.08
N ALA A 135 2.85 14.93 6.04
CA ALA A 135 3.16 15.85 4.94
C ALA A 135 3.48 17.26 5.43
N GLN A 136 2.67 17.79 6.36
CA GLN A 136 2.89 19.10 6.96
C GLN A 136 4.19 19.15 7.80
N THR A 137 4.43 18.15 8.64
CA THR A 137 5.56 18.11 9.58
C THR A 137 6.91 18.12 8.86
N ILE A 138 6.99 17.47 7.69
CA ILE A 138 8.25 17.30 6.94
C ILE A 138 8.26 18.10 5.63
N ASN A 139 7.21 18.88 5.37
CA ASN A 139 7.00 19.63 4.12
C ASN A 139 7.18 18.74 2.87
N ALA A 140 6.51 17.59 2.86
CA ALA A 140 6.58 16.62 1.77
C ALA A 140 5.64 16.93 0.61
N ALA A 141 6.08 16.58 -0.60
CA ALA A 141 5.18 16.36 -1.72
C ALA A 141 4.44 15.03 -1.51
N VAL A 142 3.14 14.98 -1.83
CA VAL A 142 2.29 13.81 -1.62
C VAL A 142 1.82 13.27 -2.96
N LEU A 143 2.19 12.02 -3.25
CA LEU A 143 1.59 11.21 -4.31
C LEU A 143 0.56 10.27 -3.69
N LEU A 144 -0.70 10.39 -4.12
CA LEU A 144 -1.77 9.55 -3.59
C LEU A 144 -2.06 8.38 -4.54
N VAL A 145 -1.89 7.15 -4.05
CA VAL A 145 -2.21 5.92 -4.77
C VAL A 145 -3.63 5.48 -4.43
N ALA A 146 -4.51 5.54 -5.42
CA ALA A 146 -5.91 5.21 -5.27
C ALA A 146 -6.31 4.01 -6.14
N ARG A 147 -7.02 3.06 -5.53
CA ARG A 147 -7.51 1.89 -6.25
C ARG A 147 -8.81 2.21 -6.97
N PHE A 148 -8.94 1.77 -8.21
CA PHE A 148 -10.14 2.00 -8.99
C PHE A 148 -11.21 0.93 -8.72
N HIS A 149 -12.24 1.32 -7.98
CA HIS A 149 -13.46 0.52 -7.83
C HIS A 149 -14.56 0.98 -8.80
N SER A 150 -14.77 2.30 -8.89
CA SER A 150 -15.76 2.94 -9.75
C SER A 150 -15.42 4.41 -9.97
N VAL A 151 -16.24 5.11 -10.77
CA VAL A 151 -16.10 6.56 -10.97
C VAL A 151 -16.37 7.38 -9.71
N LEU A 152 -17.00 6.80 -8.67
CA LEU A 152 -17.14 7.43 -7.35
C LEU A 152 -15.79 7.70 -6.67
N LEU A 153 -14.70 7.13 -7.20
CA LEU A 153 -13.34 7.50 -6.80
C LEU A 153 -13.11 9.03 -6.88
N ALA A 154 -13.80 9.73 -7.79
CA ALA A 154 -13.75 11.19 -7.88
C ALA A 154 -14.03 11.86 -6.52
N ASP A 155 -15.08 11.45 -5.80
CA ASP A 155 -15.45 12.05 -4.51
C ASP A 155 -14.37 11.82 -3.46
N THR A 156 -13.81 10.62 -3.41
CA THR A 156 -12.71 10.28 -2.50
C THR A 156 -11.48 11.14 -2.77
N LEU A 157 -11.13 11.37 -4.03
CA LEU A 157 -9.98 12.18 -4.42
C LEU A 157 -10.21 13.68 -4.18
N LEU A 158 -11.44 14.18 -4.38
CA LEU A 158 -11.81 15.55 -4.03
C LEU A 158 -11.68 15.79 -2.53
N PHE A 159 -12.18 14.87 -1.71
CA PHE A 159 -12.01 14.93 -0.26
C PHE A 159 -10.53 14.87 0.14
N ALA A 160 -9.73 14.01 -0.50
CA ALA A 160 -8.31 13.92 -0.24
C ALA A 160 -7.58 15.22 -0.58
N LYS A 161 -7.91 15.87 -1.71
CA LYS A 161 -7.38 17.19 -2.08
C LYS A 161 -7.67 18.22 -0.99
N GLN A 162 -8.90 18.28 -0.48
CA GLN A 162 -9.26 19.22 0.60
C GLN A 162 -8.41 19.02 1.87
N ARG A 163 -8.00 17.78 2.17
CA ARG A 163 -7.20 17.46 3.37
C ARG A 163 -5.70 17.66 3.17
N LEU A 164 -5.19 17.43 1.97
CA LEU A 164 -3.76 17.52 1.66
C LEU A 164 -3.34 18.90 1.15
N GLY A 165 -4.28 19.67 0.57
CA GLY A 165 -4.05 20.98 0.00
C GLY A 165 -2.90 20.96 -1.02
N GLU A 166 -2.05 21.97 -0.93
CA GLU A 166 -0.86 22.16 -1.79
C GLU A 166 0.18 21.04 -1.68
N SER A 167 0.09 20.18 -0.65
CA SER A 167 1.01 19.05 -0.54
C SER A 167 0.70 17.97 -1.57
N LEU A 168 -0.53 17.87 -2.08
CA LEU A 168 -0.91 16.88 -3.09
C LEU A 168 -0.36 17.27 -4.46
N VAL A 169 0.72 16.60 -4.90
CA VAL A 169 1.31 16.84 -6.23
C VAL A 169 0.62 16.04 -7.35
N GLY A 170 -0.14 15.01 -6.98
CA GLY A 170 -0.96 14.26 -7.93
C GLY A 170 -1.39 12.91 -7.41
N VAL A 171 -2.08 12.18 -8.28
CA VAL A 171 -2.65 10.86 -7.99
C VAL A 171 -2.17 9.82 -9.00
N LEU A 172 -2.00 8.60 -8.51
CA LEU A 172 -1.86 7.39 -9.33
C LEU A 172 -3.11 6.54 -9.14
N ILE A 173 -3.81 6.24 -10.24
CA ILE A 173 -5.00 5.39 -10.23
C ILE A 173 -4.57 3.96 -10.60
N ASN A 174 -4.72 3.02 -9.68
CA ASN A 174 -4.30 1.63 -9.84
C ASN A 174 -5.50 0.66 -9.98
N ASP A 175 -5.22 -0.57 -10.40
CA ASP A 175 -6.17 -1.68 -10.52
C ASP A 175 -7.38 -1.39 -11.42
N ILE A 176 -7.16 -0.64 -12.52
CA ILE A 176 -8.22 -0.28 -13.45
C ILE A 176 -8.55 -1.49 -14.34
N PRO A 177 -9.77 -2.04 -14.32
CA PRO A 177 -10.15 -3.10 -15.25
C PRO A 177 -9.88 -2.68 -16.70
N GLN A 178 -9.31 -3.58 -17.52
CA GLN A 178 -8.86 -3.27 -18.87
C GLN A 178 -9.99 -2.65 -19.72
N GLU A 179 -11.20 -3.18 -19.58
CA GLU A 179 -12.40 -2.73 -20.27
C GLU A 179 -12.88 -1.33 -19.83
N LYS A 180 -12.45 -0.86 -18.65
CA LYS A 180 -12.78 0.46 -18.11
C LYS A 180 -11.69 1.50 -18.35
N LEU A 181 -10.48 1.09 -18.73
CA LEU A 181 -9.32 1.97 -18.85
C LEU A 181 -9.58 3.17 -19.78
N SER A 182 -10.14 2.92 -20.97
CA SER A 182 -10.49 3.98 -21.92
C SER A 182 -11.48 4.98 -21.34
N ARG A 183 -12.51 4.50 -20.62
CA ARG A 183 -13.50 5.36 -19.97
C ARG A 183 -12.86 6.20 -18.86
N VAL A 184 -12.03 5.59 -18.01
CA VAL A 184 -11.32 6.33 -16.95
C VAL A 184 -10.46 7.44 -17.56
N LYS A 185 -9.79 7.16 -18.67
CA LYS A 185 -8.91 8.11 -19.38
C LYS A 185 -9.69 9.28 -20.00
N THR A 186 -10.90 9.05 -20.51
CA THR A 186 -11.69 10.08 -21.20
C THR A 186 -12.68 10.81 -20.29
N THR A 187 -13.07 10.24 -19.16
CA THR A 187 -14.05 10.86 -18.25
C THR A 187 -13.44 11.29 -16.93
N LEU A 188 -12.84 10.35 -16.17
CA LEU A 188 -12.40 10.61 -14.81
C LEU A 188 -11.15 11.48 -14.77
N LYS A 189 -10.13 11.14 -15.58
CA LYS A 189 -8.88 11.91 -15.62
C LYS A 189 -9.10 13.39 -15.96
N PRO A 190 -9.82 13.75 -17.04
CA PRO A 190 -10.06 15.16 -17.36
C PRO A 190 -10.88 15.90 -16.30
N PHE A 191 -11.79 15.21 -15.61
CA PHE A 191 -12.51 15.81 -14.48
C PHE A 191 -11.56 16.15 -13.33
N LEU A 192 -10.72 15.20 -12.90
CA LEU A 192 -9.75 15.40 -11.82
C LEU A 192 -8.76 16.52 -12.15
N GLU A 193 -8.24 16.56 -13.37
CA GLU A 193 -7.31 17.61 -13.80
C GLU A 193 -7.95 19.01 -13.80
N ARG A 194 -9.22 19.13 -14.18
CA ARG A 194 -9.99 20.40 -14.05
C ARG A 194 -10.21 20.81 -12.60
N GLN A 195 -10.20 19.85 -11.67
CA GLN A 195 -10.25 20.08 -10.23
C GLN A 195 -8.84 20.27 -9.64
N GLU A 196 -7.82 20.49 -10.49
CA GLU A 196 -6.40 20.64 -10.13
C GLU A 196 -5.87 19.46 -9.32
N ILE A 197 -6.29 18.25 -9.69
CA ILE A 197 -5.74 16.99 -9.19
C ILE A 197 -5.02 16.33 -10.37
N PRO A 198 -3.69 16.51 -10.51
CA PRO A 198 -2.94 15.90 -11.60
C PRO A 198 -3.01 14.37 -11.55
N VAL A 199 -3.40 13.73 -12.66
CA VAL A 199 -3.35 12.27 -12.77
C VAL A 199 -2.04 11.86 -13.41
N LEU A 200 -1.07 11.53 -12.56
CA LEU A 200 0.32 11.24 -12.94
C LEU A 200 0.51 9.80 -13.46
N GLY A 201 -0.40 8.90 -13.09
CA GLY A 201 -0.35 7.50 -13.52
C GLY A 201 -1.72 6.84 -13.55
N MET A 202 -1.90 5.92 -14.49
CA MET A 202 -3.07 5.05 -14.60
C MET A 202 -2.59 3.64 -14.91
N LEU A 203 -2.73 2.73 -13.96
CA LEU A 203 -2.27 1.35 -14.10
C LEU A 203 -3.46 0.42 -14.33
N PRO A 204 -3.45 -0.35 -15.44
CA PRO A 204 -4.45 -1.38 -15.65
C PRO A 204 -4.28 -2.50 -14.63
N ARG A 205 -5.36 -3.22 -14.36
CA ARG A 205 -5.38 -4.42 -13.55
C ARG A 205 -4.44 -5.46 -14.16
N ASN A 206 -3.58 -6.03 -13.33
CA ASN A 206 -2.68 -7.12 -13.68
C ASN A 206 -2.95 -8.32 -12.76
N ASN A 207 -3.19 -9.49 -13.34
CA ASN A 207 -3.53 -10.70 -12.59
C ASN A 207 -2.36 -11.18 -11.72
N LEU A 208 -1.13 -11.10 -12.22
CA LEU A 208 0.07 -11.51 -11.48
C LEU A 208 0.25 -10.62 -10.24
N LEU A 209 0.11 -9.30 -10.38
CA LEU A 209 0.23 -8.37 -9.24
C LEU A 209 -0.90 -8.51 -8.21
N ARG A 210 -2.03 -9.13 -8.58
CA ARG A 210 -3.13 -9.44 -7.66
C ARG A 210 -3.05 -10.84 -7.07
N SER A 211 -2.18 -11.68 -7.61
CA SER A 211 -2.11 -13.07 -7.22
C SER A 211 -1.42 -13.23 -5.87
N VAL A 212 -1.84 -14.24 -5.12
CA VAL A 212 -1.27 -14.61 -3.83
C VAL A 212 -0.69 -16.01 -3.94
N SER A 213 0.49 -16.26 -3.37
CA SER A 213 1.05 -17.61 -3.40
C SER A 213 0.21 -18.54 -2.52
N VAL A 214 0.17 -19.83 -2.86
CA VAL A 214 -0.46 -20.84 -1.99
C VAL A 214 0.19 -20.85 -0.61
N ARG A 215 1.51 -20.63 -0.54
CA ARG A 215 2.28 -20.48 0.71
C ARG A 215 1.71 -19.40 1.61
N GLU A 216 1.43 -18.22 1.04
CA GLU A 216 0.89 -17.10 1.80
C GLU A 216 -0.55 -17.38 2.26
N LEU A 217 -1.37 -18.01 1.42
CA LEU A 217 -2.71 -18.47 1.84
C LEU A 217 -2.64 -19.45 3.02
N VAL A 218 -1.76 -20.45 2.95
CA VAL A 218 -1.57 -21.44 4.03
C VAL A 218 -1.15 -20.75 5.32
N ARG A 219 -0.21 -19.80 5.25
CA ARG A 219 0.28 -19.03 6.39
C ARG A 219 -0.83 -18.20 7.03
N GLN A 220 -1.58 -17.43 6.24
CA GLN A 220 -2.62 -16.52 6.73
C GLN A 220 -3.84 -17.26 7.28
N LEU A 221 -4.21 -18.39 6.65
CA LEU A 221 -5.34 -19.21 7.09
C LEU A 221 -4.96 -20.21 8.19
N GLN A 222 -3.68 -20.32 8.54
CA GLN A 222 -3.15 -21.38 9.41
C GLN A 222 -3.61 -22.77 8.94
N ALA A 223 -3.63 -22.98 7.62
CA ALA A 223 -4.22 -24.17 7.00
C ALA A 223 -3.26 -25.37 7.00
N ASN A 224 -3.82 -26.57 6.96
CA ASN A 224 -3.04 -27.79 6.75
C ASN A 224 -2.91 -28.12 5.26
N VAL A 225 -1.69 -28.45 4.80
CA VAL A 225 -1.41 -28.83 3.41
C VAL A 225 -1.55 -30.34 3.28
N LEU A 226 -2.61 -30.79 2.63
CA LEU A 226 -2.92 -32.22 2.48
C LEU A 226 -2.10 -32.89 1.37
N CYS A 227 -1.71 -32.16 0.32
CA CYS A 227 -0.96 -32.69 -0.80
C CYS A 227 -0.08 -31.61 -1.47
N CYS A 228 0.89 -32.06 -2.26
CA CYS A 228 1.82 -31.21 -3.02
C CYS A 228 2.52 -30.11 -2.18
N PRO A 229 3.14 -30.46 -1.04
CA PRO A 229 3.83 -29.47 -0.18
C PRO A 229 5.02 -28.80 -0.87
N ASP A 230 5.51 -29.36 -1.97
CA ASP A 230 6.56 -28.83 -2.84
C ASP A 230 6.06 -27.73 -3.79
N ARG A 231 4.75 -27.49 -3.90
CA ARG A 231 4.14 -26.56 -4.88
C ARG A 231 3.52 -25.31 -4.26
N LEU A 232 3.95 -24.95 -3.05
CA LEU A 232 3.36 -23.80 -2.32
C LEU A 232 3.67 -22.44 -2.96
N ASP A 233 4.67 -22.36 -3.84
CA ASP A 233 5.04 -21.11 -4.53
C ASP A 233 4.19 -20.84 -5.79
N LEU A 234 3.23 -21.71 -6.10
CA LEU A 234 2.26 -21.44 -7.17
C LEU A 234 1.38 -20.24 -6.83
N MET A 235 1.08 -19.43 -7.84
CA MET A 235 0.27 -18.23 -7.69
C MET A 235 -1.22 -18.54 -7.88
N VAL A 236 -2.05 -18.00 -6.99
CA VAL A 236 -3.49 -18.01 -7.06
C VAL A 236 -3.96 -16.66 -7.57
N GLU A 237 -4.49 -16.64 -8.79
CA GLU A 237 -5.00 -15.43 -9.46
C GLU A 237 -6.48 -15.18 -9.15
N THR A 238 -7.26 -16.23 -8.91
CA THR A 238 -8.72 -16.14 -8.73
C THR A 238 -9.19 -16.96 -7.53
N LEU A 239 -10.03 -16.35 -6.69
CA LEU A 239 -10.75 -17.04 -5.61
C LEU A 239 -12.19 -17.31 -6.04
N THR A 240 -12.66 -18.54 -5.89
CA THR A 240 -14.04 -18.95 -6.21
C THR A 240 -14.68 -19.63 -5.01
N ILE A 241 -15.90 -19.23 -4.65
CA ILE A 241 -16.66 -19.85 -3.57
C ILE A 241 -17.53 -20.96 -4.16
N GLY A 242 -17.14 -22.21 -3.93
CA GLY A 242 -17.87 -23.42 -4.28
C GLY A 242 -18.89 -23.82 -3.22
N ALA A 243 -19.88 -22.95 -2.96
CA ALA A 243 -21.03 -23.22 -2.08
C ALA A 243 -22.21 -23.91 -2.82
N MET A 244 -21.93 -24.52 -3.97
CA MET A 244 -22.91 -25.14 -4.87
C MET A 244 -22.67 -26.64 -5.00
N ASN A 245 -23.62 -27.37 -5.61
CA ASN A 245 -23.43 -28.79 -5.86
C ASN A 245 -22.26 -29.07 -6.83
N VAL A 246 -21.68 -30.28 -6.74
CA VAL A 246 -20.47 -30.67 -7.49
C VAL A 246 -20.64 -30.51 -9.01
N ASN A 247 -21.83 -30.84 -9.54
CA ASN A 247 -22.10 -30.75 -10.98
C ASN A 247 -22.13 -29.31 -11.49
N ALA A 248 -22.66 -28.37 -10.70
CA ALA A 248 -22.59 -26.94 -11.02
C ALA A 248 -21.17 -26.40 -10.90
N ALA A 249 -20.42 -26.86 -9.89
CA ALA A 249 -19.03 -26.44 -9.66
C ALA A 249 -18.11 -26.80 -10.85
N LEU A 250 -18.25 -27.98 -11.45
CA LEU A 250 -17.43 -28.44 -12.58
C LEU A 250 -17.42 -27.45 -13.77
N LYS A 251 -18.54 -26.76 -14.03
CA LYS A 251 -18.64 -25.75 -15.11
C LYS A 251 -17.72 -24.56 -14.85
N TYR A 252 -17.53 -24.18 -13.59
CA TYR A 252 -16.66 -23.08 -13.18
C TYR A 252 -15.20 -23.53 -13.05
N LEU A 253 -14.96 -24.72 -12.47
CA LEU A 253 -13.63 -25.29 -12.30
C LEU A 253 -12.91 -25.49 -13.63
N ARG A 254 -13.62 -25.98 -14.66
CA ARG A 254 -13.05 -26.18 -16.01
C ARG A 254 -12.60 -24.90 -16.71
N LYS A 255 -13.12 -23.74 -16.30
CA LYS A 255 -12.75 -22.43 -16.85
C LYS A 255 -11.72 -21.72 -16.00
N GLY A 256 -11.45 -22.22 -14.81
CA GLY A 256 -10.51 -21.63 -13.87
C GLY A 256 -9.07 -21.89 -14.30
N VAL A 257 -8.27 -20.84 -14.30
CA VAL A 257 -6.81 -20.92 -14.40
C VAL A 257 -6.26 -20.37 -13.09
N ASN A 258 -5.25 -21.04 -12.51
CA ASN A 258 -4.56 -20.59 -11.29
C ASN A 258 -5.55 -20.16 -10.18
N MET A 259 -6.49 -21.04 -9.86
CA MET A 259 -7.65 -20.75 -9.01
C MET A 259 -7.56 -21.46 -7.66
N ALA A 260 -7.97 -20.77 -6.60
CA ALA A 260 -8.29 -21.38 -5.32
C ALA A 260 -9.81 -21.43 -5.14
N VAL A 261 -10.29 -22.57 -4.64
CA VAL A 261 -11.71 -22.86 -4.47
C VAL A 261 -12.01 -23.01 -2.98
N VAL A 262 -12.86 -22.15 -2.45
CA VAL A 262 -13.35 -22.23 -1.08
C VAL A 262 -14.66 -22.98 -1.11
N THR A 263 -14.71 -24.17 -0.52
CA THR A 263 -15.93 -24.98 -0.45
C THR A 263 -16.37 -25.17 1.00
N GLY A 264 -17.65 -25.50 1.21
CA GLY A 264 -18.14 -25.84 2.54
C GLY A 264 -17.45 -27.10 3.05
N GLY A 265 -17.09 -27.11 4.34
CA GLY A 265 -16.69 -28.33 5.03
C GLY A 265 -17.88 -29.28 5.16
N ASP A 266 -17.57 -30.55 5.49
CA ASP A 266 -18.61 -31.52 5.85
C ASP A 266 -19.46 -30.92 6.97
N ARG A 267 -20.79 -30.88 6.77
CA ARG A 267 -21.71 -30.58 7.87
C ARG A 267 -21.79 -31.83 8.73
N PRO A 268 -21.48 -31.77 10.03
CA PRO A 268 -21.86 -32.86 10.94
C PRO A 268 -23.38 -33.04 10.96
#